data_AF-A0A6V8ECI1-F1
#
_entry.id   AF-A0A6V8ECI1-F1
#
_cell.length_a   1.000
_cell.length_b   1.000
_cell.length_c   1.000
_cell.angle_alpha   90.00
_cell.angle_beta   90.00
_cell.angle_gamma   90.00
#
_symmetry.space_group_name_H-M   'P 1'
#
loop_
_entity.id
_entity.type
_entity.pdbx_description
1 polymer ?
#
loop_
_entity_poly.entity_id
_entity_poly.type
_entity_poly.pdbx_seq_one_letter_code
_entity_poly.pdbx_strand_id
1 'polypeptide(L)'
;MAEPFGNASVVLIGQVTKAKSNHRVEKATRLLRNETFPGKTEVVYLGNIASAIIAALESPDTPEFTQLPGYNEQKWQLKTISGPLTVTITSDSYWGFGLLTSGYLNIIELTGPTSVIARLIFDLVASSGWQPWRFKHPSSAQRYLMKRRPDISLDANEQAWVKFVELCKQEISELIEVMENAIANVARKVAAIEILEGWSKSKAEVSVAAARYDLNIANEALADRNLPSVERAIARIEASLIEANPDNAMNEENSGLIIEKSLESIRFDDDLVVNPSDDELIPLVDLTDEE
;
A
#
# COMPACT_ATOMS: atom_id res chain seq x y z
N MET A 1 6.07 -24.75 7.10
CA MET A 1 4.64 -24.59 6.79
C MET A 1 4.13 -23.54 7.76
N ALA A 2 4.15 -22.26 7.37
CA ALA A 2 3.56 -21.21 8.18
C ALA A 2 2.05 -21.45 8.22
N GLU A 3 1.43 -21.40 9.40
CA GLU A 3 -0.03 -21.46 9.48
C GLU A 3 -0.62 -20.33 8.62
N PRO A 4 -1.72 -20.55 7.90
CA PRO A 4 -2.39 -19.46 7.22
C PRO A 4 -2.88 -18.51 8.31
N PHE A 5 -2.21 -17.37 8.43
CA PHE A 5 -2.54 -16.33 9.39
C PHE A 5 -4.03 -15.99 9.23
N GLY A 6 -4.83 -16.46 10.17
CA GLY A 6 -6.29 -16.43 10.07
C GLY A 6 -6.85 -15.02 9.98
N ASN A 7 -8.16 -14.92 9.74
CA ASN A 7 -8.84 -13.64 9.83
C ASN A 7 -8.75 -13.10 11.28
N ALA A 8 -8.38 -11.84 11.42
CA ALA A 8 -8.36 -11.14 12.69
C ALA A 8 -9.33 -9.95 12.66
N SER A 9 -9.78 -9.58 13.86
CA SER A 9 -10.44 -8.30 14.13
C SER A 9 -9.64 -7.59 15.21
N VAL A 10 -9.09 -6.42 14.89
CA VAL A 10 -8.28 -5.63 15.82
C VAL A 10 -8.82 -4.22 15.91
N VAL A 11 -8.72 -3.65 17.11
CA VAL A 11 -8.94 -2.23 17.34
C VAL A 11 -7.63 -1.61 17.80
N LEU A 12 -7.22 -0.55 17.13
CA LEU A 12 -6.06 0.25 17.45
C LEU A 12 -6.47 1.69 17.66
N ILE A 13 -5.84 2.36 18.61
CA ILE A 13 -6.10 3.76 18.90
C ILE A 13 -4.81 4.53 18.69
N GLY A 14 -4.89 5.58 17.89
CA GLY A 14 -3.73 6.42 17.58
C GLY A 14 -4.04 7.90 17.75
N GLN A 15 -3.04 8.68 18.15
CA GLN A 15 -3.14 10.12 18.25
C GLN A 15 -3.04 10.79 16.86
N VAL A 16 -4.00 11.65 16.55
CA VAL A 16 -3.88 12.57 15.43
C VAL A 16 -2.94 13.72 15.81
N THR A 17 -1.85 13.88 15.04
CA THR A 17 -0.82 14.91 15.30
C THR A 17 -0.90 16.09 14.34
N LYS A 18 -1.43 15.87 13.14
CA LYS A 18 -1.62 16.88 12.09
C LYS A 18 -2.94 16.64 11.40
N ALA A 19 -3.65 17.69 11.03
CA ALA A 19 -4.82 17.63 10.16
C ALA A 19 -4.82 18.82 9.20
N LYS A 20 -5.34 18.61 7.99
CA LYS A 20 -5.45 19.61 6.92
C LYS A 20 -6.87 19.61 6.36
N SER A 21 -7.31 20.76 5.85
CA SER A 21 -8.66 20.99 5.32
C SER A 21 -8.83 20.59 3.84
N ASN A 22 -8.00 19.66 3.34
CA ASN A 22 -7.92 19.30 1.93
C ASN A 22 -8.91 18.19 1.50
N HIS A 23 -9.81 17.80 2.40
CA HIS A 23 -10.80 16.76 2.17
C HIS A 23 -12.19 17.29 2.46
N ARG A 24 -13.17 16.75 1.73
CA ARG A 24 -14.58 17.08 1.91
C ARG A 24 -15.43 15.83 1.93
N VAL A 25 -16.62 15.91 2.50
CA VAL A 25 -17.65 14.89 2.39
C VAL A 25 -18.79 15.39 1.53
N GLU A 26 -19.18 14.62 0.52
CA GLU A 26 -20.36 14.92 -0.31
C GLU A 26 -21.64 14.66 0.48
N LYS A 27 -22.54 15.64 0.59
CA LYS A 27 -23.75 15.53 1.43
C LYS A 27 -24.72 14.45 0.96
N ALA A 28 -24.84 14.27 -0.34
CA ALA A 28 -25.84 13.37 -0.93
C ALA A 28 -25.43 11.89 -0.77
N THR A 29 -24.16 11.59 -1.04
CA THR A 29 -23.63 10.22 -1.08
C THR A 29 -22.87 9.84 0.18
N ARG A 30 -22.50 10.82 1.01
CA ARG A 30 -21.61 10.68 2.17
C ARG A 30 -20.23 10.14 1.82
N LEU A 31 -19.82 10.25 0.57
CA LEU A 31 -18.51 9.80 0.12
C LEU A 31 -17.43 10.85 0.40
N LEU A 32 -16.23 10.37 0.72
CA LEU A 32 -15.03 11.18 0.80
C LEU A 32 -14.68 11.72 -0.59
N ARG A 33 -14.44 13.03 -0.66
CA ARG A 33 -14.07 13.78 -1.85
C ARG A 33 -12.83 14.63 -1.59
N ASN A 34 -12.17 15.00 -2.68
CA ASN A 34 -11.14 16.03 -2.64
C ASN A 34 -11.76 17.43 -2.44
N GLU A 35 -10.91 18.41 -2.17
CA GLU A 35 -11.30 19.81 -1.96
C GLU A 35 -11.99 20.44 -3.18
N THR A 36 -11.60 20.05 -4.39
CA THR A 36 -12.05 20.64 -5.65
C THR A 36 -13.34 20.02 -6.20
N PHE A 37 -13.98 19.10 -5.46
CA PHE A 37 -15.19 18.45 -5.93
C PHE A 37 -16.34 19.45 -6.11
N PRO A 38 -16.98 19.50 -7.31
CA PRO A 38 -17.94 20.56 -7.66
C PRO A 38 -19.30 20.44 -6.95
N GLY A 39 -19.57 19.32 -6.28
CA GLY A 39 -20.85 19.06 -5.60
C GLY A 39 -20.98 19.68 -4.21
N LYS A 40 -22.20 19.61 -3.65
CA LYS A 40 -22.50 20.07 -2.29
C LYS A 40 -21.74 19.23 -1.27
N THR A 41 -20.83 19.87 -0.56
CA THR A 41 -19.87 19.21 0.31
C THR A 41 -19.66 19.97 1.63
N GLU A 42 -19.18 19.26 2.65
CA GLU A 42 -18.73 19.82 3.93
C GLU A 42 -17.25 19.53 4.14
N VAL A 43 -16.55 20.42 4.83
CA VAL A 43 -15.13 20.24 5.14
C VAL A 43 -14.97 19.13 6.17
N VAL A 44 -13.93 18.30 6.01
CA VAL A 44 -13.57 17.27 6.99
C VAL A 44 -12.08 17.23 7.21
N TYR A 45 -11.68 17.16 8.48
CA TYR A 45 -10.28 17.00 8.87
C TYR A 45 -10.00 15.54 9.20
N LEU A 46 -9.43 14.80 8.24
CA LEU A 46 -9.11 13.38 8.43
C LEU A 46 -7.99 13.14 9.44
N GLY A 47 -7.00 14.04 9.48
CA GLY A 47 -5.80 13.83 10.26
C GLY A 47 -4.78 12.90 9.58
N ASN A 48 -3.54 12.90 10.09
CA ASN A 48 -2.41 12.18 9.49
C ASN A 48 -2.59 10.66 9.51
N ILE A 49 -3.17 10.10 10.58
CA ILE A 49 -3.37 8.65 10.70
C ILE A 49 -4.40 8.16 9.68
N ALA A 50 -5.62 8.71 9.67
CA ALA A 50 -6.64 8.31 8.71
C ALA A 50 -6.22 8.54 7.25
N SER A 51 -5.55 9.67 6.97
CA SER A 51 -5.03 9.95 5.63
C SER A 51 -3.98 8.92 5.20
N ALA A 52 -3.06 8.54 6.10
CA ALA A 52 -2.04 7.54 5.81
C ALA A 52 -2.65 6.14 5.61
N ILE A 53 -3.65 5.77 6.41
CA ILE A 53 -4.38 4.51 6.22
C ILE A 53 -5.04 4.48 4.83
N ILE A 54 -5.81 5.51 4.48
CA ILE A 54 -6.52 5.56 3.18
C ILE A 54 -5.52 5.52 2.02
N ALA A 55 -4.39 6.21 2.13
CA ALA A 55 -3.35 6.20 1.10
C ALA A 55 -2.61 4.87 0.97
N ALA A 56 -2.55 4.06 2.03
CA ALA A 56 -1.89 2.75 2.04
C ALA A 56 -2.80 1.61 1.54
N LEU A 57 -4.10 1.87 1.32
CA LEU A 57 -4.99 0.87 0.73
C LEU A 57 -4.74 0.78 -0.78
N GLU A 58 -4.48 -0.42 -1.29
CA GLU A 58 -4.09 -0.64 -2.69
C GLU A 58 -5.23 -0.36 -3.68
N SER A 59 -6.48 -0.68 -3.32
CA SER A 59 -7.66 -0.48 -4.16
C SER A 59 -8.93 -0.39 -3.30
N PRO A 60 -9.05 0.67 -2.48
CA PRO A 60 -10.21 0.84 -1.62
C PRO A 60 -11.43 1.27 -2.43
N ASP A 61 -12.60 0.84 -2.00
CA ASP A 61 -13.85 1.54 -2.29
C ASP A 61 -13.72 3.01 -1.86
N THR A 62 -14.54 3.89 -2.43
CA THR A 62 -14.55 5.29 -1.96
C THR A 62 -15.03 5.31 -0.50
N PRO A 63 -14.23 5.85 0.45
CA PRO A 63 -14.63 5.83 1.86
C PRO A 63 -15.96 6.55 2.09
N GLU A 64 -16.85 5.91 2.85
CA GLU A 64 -18.18 6.44 3.18
C GLU A 64 -18.22 6.88 4.64
N PHE A 65 -18.78 8.07 4.89
CA PHE A 65 -19.02 8.59 6.22
C PHE A 65 -20.30 8.00 6.83
N THR A 66 -20.14 7.13 7.81
CA THR A 66 -21.25 6.62 8.64
C THR A 66 -21.71 7.66 9.65
N GLN A 67 -20.80 8.53 10.10
CA GLN A 67 -21.11 9.71 10.90
C GLN A 67 -20.45 10.94 10.28
N LEU A 68 -21.27 11.88 9.83
CA LEU A 68 -20.81 13.14 9.23
C LEU A 68 -20.15 14.07 10.27
N PRO A 69 -19.19 14.90 9.83
CA PRO A 69 -18.69 15.99 10.65
C PRO A 69 -19.83 16.94 11.06
N GLY A 70 -19.78 17.42 12.29
CA GLY A 70 -20.68 18.48 12.79
C GLY A 70 -19.96 19.83 12.85
N TYR A 71 -20.28 20.65 13.86
CA TYR A 71 -19.53 21.87 14.16
C TYR A 71 -18.03 21.60 14.38
N ASN A 72 -17.70 20.43 14.92
CA ASN A 72 -16.33 19.95 14.98
C ASN A 72 -16.04 19.07 13.75
N GLU A 73 -15.38 19.66 12.77
CA GLU A 73 -15.04 19.05 11.48
C GLU A 73 -14.02 17.89 11.59
N GLN A 74 -13.49 17.64 12.79
CA GLN A 74 -12.57 16.52 13.08
C GLN A 74 -13.24 15.42 13.92
N LYS A 75 -14.55 15.52 14.22
CA LYS A 75 -15.35 14.44 14.80
C LYS A 75 -16.23 13.80 13.74
N TRP A 76 -15.92 12.57 13.37
CA TRP A 76 -16.59 11.85 12.29
C TRP A 76 -16.32 10.35 12.41
N GLN A 77 -17.05 9.55 11.64
CA GLN A 77 -16.75 8.14 11.43
C GLN A 77 -16.83 7.84 9.95
N LEU A 78 -15.83 7.14 9.43
CA LEU A 78 -15.78 6.65 8.05
C LEU A 78 -15.54 5.15 8.02
N LYS A 79 -16.02 4.52 6.95
CA LYS A 79 -15.82 3.11 6.66
C LYS A 79 -15.38 2.95 5.22
N THR A 80 -14.48 2.01 4.97
CA THR A 80 -14.08 1.60 3.63
C THR A 80 -13.71 0.13 3.61
N ILE A 81 -13.74 -0.46 2.42
CA ILE A 81 -13.31 -1.84 2.16
C ILE A 81 -12.21 -1.79 1.10
N SER A 82 -11.17 -2.60 1.24
CA SER A 82 -10.11 -2.76 0.25
C SER A 82 -9.76 -4.24 0.17
N GLY A 83 -10.20 -4.90 -0.91
CA GLY A 83 -10.08 -6.36 -1.04
C GLY A 83 -10.70 -7.09 0.17
N PRO A 84 -9.95 -7.94 0.89
CA PRO A 84 -10.46 -8.67 2.05
C PRO A 84 -10.41 -7.86 3.37
N LEU A 85 -9.93 -6.61 3.34
CA LEU A 85 -9.79 -5.76 4.51
C LEU A 85 -10.96 -4.78 4.63
N THR A 86 -11.67 -4.83 5.76
CA THR A 86 -12.62 -3.79 6.17
C THR A 86 -11.95 -2.87 7.18
N VAL A 87 -12.07 -1.55 6.94
CA VAL A 87 -11.51 -0.50 7.78
C VAL A 87 -12.63 0.42 8.23
N THR A 88 -12.79 0.59 9.54
CA THR A 88 -13.63 1.65 10.13
C THR A 88 -12.75 2.57 10.96
N ILE A 89 -12.85 3.86 10.74
CA ILE A 89 -12.09 4.87 11.47
C ILE A 89 -13.07 5.83 12.13
N THR A 90 -12.97 5.95 13.44
CA THR A 90 -13.72 6.93 14.23
C THR A 90 -12.76 7.98 14.77
N SER A 91 -13.01 9.24 14.45
CA SER A 91 -12.25 10.37 14.98
C SER A 91 -13.01 11.08 16.10
N ASP A 92 -12.37 11.24 17.26
CA ASP A 92 -12.95 12.00 18.38
C ASP A 92 -11.89 12.83 19.11
N SER A 93 -12.38 13.87 19.79
CA SER A 93 -11.58 14.70 20.68
C SER A 93 -11.50 14.05 22.06
N TYR A 94 -10.29 13.71 22.51
CA TYR A 94 -10.04 13.17 23.85
C TYR A 94 -9.54 14.25 24.82
N TRP A 95 -9.12 15.41 24.31
CA TRP A 95 -8.66 16.53 25.13
C TRP A 95 -9.07 17.88 24.55
N GLY A 96 -9.61 18.74 25.41
CA GLY A 96 -9.89 20.13 25.12
C GLY A 96 -10.16 20.91 26.41
N PHE A 97 -10.02 22.24 26.32
CA PHE A 97 -10.35 23.19 27.37
C PHE A 97 -11.27 24.28 26.82
N GLY A 98 -12.52 24.30 27.26
CA GLY A 98 -13.53 25.22 26.73
C GLY A 98 -13.75 25.05 25.23
N LEU A 99 -13.55 26.12 24.45
CA LEU A 99 -13.67 26.12 22.99
C LEU A 99 -12.41 25.59 22.27
N LEU A 100 -11.31 25.32 23.00
CA LEU A 100 -10.05 24.88 22.42
C LEU A 100 -9.87 23.37 22.59
N THR A 101 -10.09 22.62 21.51
CA THR A 101 -9.75 21.19 21.41
C THR A 101 -8.36 21.04 20.78
N SER A 102 -7.42 20.38 21.45
CA SER A 102 -6.07 20.16 20.90
C SER A 102 -5.66 18.69 20.80
N GLY A 103 -6.41 17.77 21.43
CA GLY A 103 -6.13 16.34 21.40
C GLY A 103 -7.22 15.56 20.68
N TYR A 104 -6.90 15.11 19.46
CA TYR A 104 -7.72 14.18 18.69
C TYR A 104 -7.08 12.81 18.59
N LEU A 105 -7.91 11.79 18.51
CA LEU A 105 -7.50 10.42 18.29
C LEU A 105 -8.34 9.76 17.20
N ASN A 106 -7.79 8.73 16.58
CA ASN A 106 -8.51 7.84 15.70
C ASN A 106 -8.60 6.47 16.38
N ILE A 107 -9.81 5.94 16.47
CA ILE A 107 -10.09 4.53 16.77
C ILE A 107 -10.19 3.84 15.41
N ILE A 108 -9.30 2.91 15.17
CA ILE A 108 -9.12 2.20 13.90
C ILE A 108 -9.54 0.75 14.13
N GLU A 109 -10.58 0.33 13.46
CA GLU A 109 -11.12 -1.03 13.55
C GLU A 109 -10.83 -1.71 12.22
N LEU A 110 -10.04 -2.78 12.26
CA LEU A 110 -9.58 -3.53 11.11
C LEU A 110 -10.10 -4.96 11.20
N THR A 111 -10.71 -5.45 10.13
CA THR A 111 -11.16 -6.84 10.02
C THR A 111 -10.72 -7.41 8.67
N GLY A 112 -10.01 -8.53 8.69
CA GLY A 112 -9.47 -9.14 7.48
C GLY A 112 -8.32 -10.11 7.77
N PRO A 113 -7.57 -10.55 6.74
CA PRO A 113 -6.42 -11.42 6.91
C PRO A 113 -5.36 -10.75 7.80
N THR A 114 -4.81 -11.51 8.75
CA THR A 114 -3.85 -10.99 9.73
C THR A 114 -2.60 -10.42 9.06
N SER A 115 -2.08 -11.03 7.99
CA SER A 115 -0.92 -10.55 7.23
C SER A 115 -1.18 -9.18 6.58
N VAL A 116 -2.36 -8.99 5.98
CA VAL A 116 -2.78 -7.72 5.37
C VAL A 116 -2.89 -6.62 6.42
N ILE A 117 -3.45 -6.93 7.60
CA ILE A 117 -3.53 -6.01 8.74
C ILE A 117 -2.12 -5.64 9.24
N ALA A 118 -1.26 -6.65 9.40
CA ALA A 118 0.12 -6.47 9.89
C ALA A 118 0.92 -5.57 8.97
N ARG A 119 0.82 -5.79 7.65
CA ARG A 119 1.41 -4.94 6.63
C ARG A 119 0.96 -3.49 6.73
N LEU A 120 -0.36 -3.25 6.73
CA LEU A 120 -0.91 -1.89 6.83
C LEU A 120 -0.38 -1.16 8.06
N ILE A 121 -0.33 -1.86 9.21
CA ILE A 121 0.18 -1.30 10.46
C ILE A 121 1.68 -1.01 10.37
N PHE A 122 2.46 -1.91 9.77
CA PHE A 122 3.89 -1.73 9.56
C PHE A 122 4.17 -0.47 8.73
N ASP A 123 3.53 -0.34 7.58
CA ASP A 123 3.69 0.81 6.67
C ASP A 123 3.23 2.12 7.33
N LEU A 124 2.14 2.08 8.09
CA LEU A 124 1.66 3.22 8.85
C LEU A 124 2.68 3.66 9.91
N VAL A 125 3.25 2.73 10.67
CA VAL A 125 4.24 3.04 11.70
C VAL A 125 5.54 3.55 11.09
N ALA A 126 5.98 2.95 9.98
CA ALA A 126 7.18 3.39 9.25
C ALA A 126 7.04 4.81 8.70
N SER A 127 5.85 5.16 8.17
CA SER A 127 5.59 6.47 7.56
C SER A 127 5.21 7.58 8.53
N SER A 128 4.75 7.25 9.75
CA SER A 128 4.16 8.24 10.67
C SER A 128 5.13 9.26 11.28
N GLY A 129 6.45 9.00 11.24
CA GLY A 129 7.48 9.87 11.86
C GLY A 129 7.35 10.06 13.39
N TRP A 130 6.34 9.45 14.00
CA TRP A 130 5.97 9.43 15.41
C TRP A 130 5.26 8.11 15.68
N GLN A 131 5.32 7.63 16.91
CA GLN A 131 4.64 6.40 17.33
C GLN A 131 3.14 6.65 17.53
N PRO A 132 2.24 6.13 16.68
CA PRO A 132 0.82 6.50 16.68
C PRO A 132 0.13 6.32 18.05
N TRP A 133 0.54 5.33 18.84
CA TRP A 133 -0.01 5.05 20.17
C TRP A 133 0.43 6.01 21.28
N ARG A 134 1.39 6.91 21.03
CA ARG A 134 1.86 7.86 22.04
C ARG A 134 1.02 9.13 22.03
N PHE A 135 0.33 9.39 23.15
CA PHE A 135 -0.56 10.54 23.33
C PHE A 135 0.16 11.73 24.00
N LYS A 136 -0.08 12.95 23.51
CA LYS A 136 0.38 14.22 24.12
C LYS A 136 -0.16 14.42 25.54
N HIS A 137 -1.40 13.98 25.80
CA HIS A 137 -2.04 14.06 27.12
C HIS A 137 -2.47 12.67 27.61
N PRO A 138 -1.54 11.82 28.09
CA PRO A 138 -1.82 10.41 28.43
C PRO A 138 -2.94 10.24 29.44
N SER A 139 -2.96 11.03 30.52
CA SER A 139 -4.00 10.92 31.56
C SER A 139 -5.40 11.22 31.03
N SER A 140 -5.52 12.09 30.03
CA SER A 140 -6.81 12.42 29.42
C SER A 140 -7.22 11.37 28.41
N ALA A 141 -6.27 10.84 27.63
CA ALA A 141 -6.50 9.70 26.76
C ALA A 141 -6.98 8.48 27.59
N GLN A 142 -6.32 8.17 28.70
CA GLN A 142 -6.71 7.10 29.61
C GLN A 142 -8.14 7.28 30.13
N ARG A 143 -8.50 8.50 30.58
CA ARG A 143 -9.88 8.81 31.02
C ARG A 143 -10.90 8.68 29.90
N TYR A 144 -10.54 9.07 28.68
CA TYR A 144 -11.38 8.88 27.51
C TYR A 144 -11.63 7.39 27.25
N LEU A 145 -10.58 6.57 27.25
CA LEU A 145 -10.69 5.12 27.05
C LEU A 145 -11.52 4.44 28.13
N MET A 146 -11.28 4.75 29.41
CA MET A 146 -12.10 4.22 30.51
C MET A 146 -13.61 4.48 30.33
N LYS A 147 -14.00 5.56 29.64
CA LYS A 147 -15.41 5.90 29.38
C LYS A 147 -15.95 5.30 28.08
N ARG A 148 -15.15 5.27 27.02
CA ARG A 148 -15.60 4.96 25.66
C ARG A 148 -15.17 3.58 25.16
N ARG A 149 -14.02 3.08 25.63
CA ARG A 149 -13.37 1.82 25.27
C ARG A 149 -12.72 1.19 26.51
N PRO A 150 -13.51 0.82 27.55
CA PRO A 150 -12.97 0.28 28.80
C PRO A 150 -12.27 -1.07 28.61
N ASP A 151 -12.51 -1.72 27.46
CA ASP A 151 -11.85 -2.93 26.97
C ASP A 151 -10.37 -2.71 26.61
N ILE A 152 -9.93 -1.46 26.40
CA ILE A 152 -8.57 -1.15 25.94
C ILE A 152 -7.88 -0.17 26.88
N SER A 153 -6.75 -0.61 27.45
CA SER A 153 -5.82 0.27 28.16
C SER A 153 -4.79 0.88 27.19
N LEU A 154 -4.12 1.96 27.59
CA LEU A 154 -3.05 2.54 26.76
C LEU A 154 -1.88 1.56 26.53
N ASP A 155 -1.53 0.78 27.56
CA ASP A 155 -0.49 -0.24 27.48
C ASP A 155 -0.89 -1.40 26.54
N ALA A 156 -2.13 -1.91 26.68
CA ALA A 156 -2.64 -2.95 25.79
C ALA A 156 -2.73 -2.46 24.33
N ASN A 157 -3.08 -1.18 24.13
CA ASN A 157 -3.07 -0.56 22.81
C ASN A 157 -1.65 -0.52 22.22
N GLU A 158 -0.66 -0.04 22.95
CA GLU A 158 0.74 -0.03 22.52
C GLU A 158 1.23 -1.45 22.16
N GLN A 159 0.96 -2.43 23.01
CA GLN A 159 1.31 -3.83 22.75
C GLN A 159 0.63 -4.37 21.48
N ALA A 160 -0.62 -3.99 21.22
CA ALA A 160 -1.32 -4.38 19.99
C ALA A 160 -0.64 -3.81 18.75
N TRP A 161 -0.26 -2.53 18.75
CA TRP A 161 0.51 -1.93 17.65
C TRP A 161 1.84 -2.65 17.42
N VAL A 162 2.63 -2.84 18.48
CA VAL A 162 3.94 -3.50 18.40
C VAL A 162 3.82 -4.93 17.91
N LYS A 163 2.82 -5.68 18.38
CA LYS A 163 2.56 -7.06 17.97
C LYS A 163 2.42 -7.18 16.44
N PHE A 164 1.61 -6.32 15.81
CA PHE A 164 1.39 -6.40 14.36
C PHE A 164 2.61 -5.93 13.56
N VAL A 165 3.38 -4.97 14.08
CA VAL A 165 4.67 -4.60 13.46
C VAL A 165 5.63 -5.79 13.48
N GLU A 166 5.77 -6.48 14.60
CA GLU A 166 6.67 -7.64 14.70
C GLU A 166 6.15 -8.84 13.89
N LEU A 167 4.83 -9.05 13.82
CA LEU A 167 4.25 -10.08 12.96
C LEU A 167 4.60 -9.86 11.49
N CYS A 168 4.45 -8.64 10.99
CA CYS A 168 4.85 -8.31 9.61
C CYS A 168 6.35 -8.51 9.39
N LYS A 169 7.20 -8.11 10.34
CA LYS A 169 8.66 -8.33 10.22
C LYS A 169 9.00 -9.80 10.15
N GLN A 170 8.38 -10.62 11.00
CA GLN A 170 8.60 -12.05 11.02
C GLN A 170 8.21 -12.66 9.67
N GLU A 171 7.02 -12.37 9.15
CA GLU A 171 6.55 -12.86 7.84
C GLU A 171 7.54 -12.51 6.70
N ILE A 172 8.02 -11.26 6.69
CA ILE A 172 8.96 -10.82 5.65
C ILE A 172 10.35 -11.43 5.86
N SER A 173 10.77 -11.67 7.11
CA SER A 173 12.04 -12.36 7.40
C SER A 173 11.99 -13.82 6.94
N GLU A 174 10.87 -14.51 7.17
CA GLU A 174 10.63 -15.86 6.66
C GLU A 174 10.66 -15.88 5.13
N LEU A 175 10.07 -14.89 4.47
CA LEU A 175 10.13 -14.77 3.00
C LEU A 175 11.57 -14.58 2.49
N ILE A 176 12.37 -13.75 3.15
CA ILE A 176 13.80 -13.56 2.84
C ILE A 176 14.57 -14.88 3.01
N GLU A 177 14.29 -15.65 4.07
CA GLU A 177 14.90 -16.97 4.29
C GLU A 177 14.50 -17.97 3.18
N VAL A 178 13.24 -17.94 2.72
CA VAL A 178 12.81 -18.75 1.56
C VAL A 178 13.61 -18.37 0.31
N MET A 179 13.83 -17.07 0.06
CA MET A 179 14.64 -16.60 -1.06
C MET A 179 16.11 -17.04 -0.95
N GLU A 180 16.70 -16.98 0.25
CA GLU A 180 18.06 -17.47 0.51
C GLU A 180 18.20 -18.96 0.17
N ASN A 181 17.23 -19.77 0.62
CA ASN A 181 17.19 -21.20 0.32
C ASN A 181 17.01 -21.47 -1.18
N ALA A 182 16.19 -20.67 -1.87
CA ALA A 182 16.01 -20.75 -3.32
C ALA A 182 17.31 -20.45 -4.07
N ILE A 183 18.03 -19.39 -3.69
CA ILE A 183 19.35 -19.05 -4.22
C ILE A 183 20.33 -20.20 -4.02
N ALA A 184 20.40 -20.78 -2.82
CA ALA A 184 21.29 -21.90 -2.53
C ALA A 184 20.96 -23.16 -3.33
N ASN A 185 19.67 -23.41 -3.61
CA ASN A 185 19.23 -24.52 -4.45
C ASN A 185 19.66 -24.31 -5.91
N VAL A 186 19.33 -23.16 -6.50
CA VAL A 186 19.72 -22.85 -7.89
C VAL A 186 21.23 -22.88 -8.04
N ALA A 187 21.98 -22.28 -7.11
CA ALA A 187 23.45 -22.31 -7.13
C ALA A 187 24.02 -23.74 -7.17
N ARG A 188 23.44 -24.69 -6.42
CA ARG A 188 23.84 -26.11 -6.46
C ARG A 188 23.55 -26.75 -7.82
N LYS A 189 22.41 -26.44 -8.44
CA LYS A 189 22.07 -26.93 -9.79
C LYS A 189 23.05 -26.40 -10.85
N VAL A 190 23.32 -25.09 -10.82
CA VAL A 190 24.27 -24.42 -11.72
C VAL A 190 25.66 -25.06 -11.62
N ALA A 191 26.13 -25.35 -10.40
CA ALA A 191 27.44 -25.98 -10.19
C ALA A 191 27.52 -27.42 -10.71
N ALA A 192 26.40 -28.15 -10.72
CA ALA A 192 26.35 -29.56 -11.14
C ALA A 192 26.33 -29.76 -12.67
N ILE A 193 26.06 -28.70 -13.44
CA ILE A 193 25.96 -28.74 -14.90
C ILE A 193 27.19 -28.08 -15.51
N GLU A 194 27.84 -28.76 -16.45
CA GLU A 194 28.99 -28.20 -17.19
C GLU A 194 28.59 -27.63 -18.54
N ILE A 195 27.74 -28.35 -19.28
CA ILE A 195 27.28 -27.96 -20.61
C ILE A 195 25.80 -28.30 -20.70
N LEU A 196 25.00 -27.33 -21.13
CA LEU A 196 23.59 -27.46 -21.45
C LEU A 196 23.30 -26.57 -22.67
N GLU A 197 22.68 -27.13 -23.70
CA GLU A 197 22.35 -26.39 -24.93
C GLU A 197 21.33 -25.28 -24.62
N GLY A 198 21.47 -24.12 -25.27
CA GLY A 198 20.63 -22.94 -25.01
C GLY A 198 20.90 -22.24 -23.67
N TRP A 199 21.77 -22.78 -22.81
CA TRP A 199 22.03 -22.25 -21.46
C TRP A 199 23.51 -21.93 -21.24
N SER A 200 23.79 -20.87 -20.47
CA SER A 200 25.16 -20.41 -20.20
C SER A 200 25.47 -20.43 -18.71
N LYS A 201 26.37 -21.33 -18.30
CA LYS A 201 26.84 -21.45 -16.92
C LYS A 201 27.40 -20.14 -16.37
N SER A 202 28.22 -19.43 -17.13
CA SER A 202 28.79 -18.15 -16.70
C SER A 202 27.73 -17.07 -16.51
N LYS A 203 26.70 -17.00 -17.38
CA LYS A 203 25.57 -16.09 -17.17
C LYS A 203 24.77 -16.48 -15.92
N ALA A 204 24.49 -17.77 -15.72
CA ALA A 204 23.77 -18.25 -14.55
C ALA A 204 24.53 -17.97 -13.23
N GLU A 205 25.85 -18.11 -13.22
CA GLU A 205 26.69 -17.74 -12.06
C GLU A 205 26.60 -16.24 -11.74
N VAL A 206 26.58 -15.38 -12.77
CA VAL A 206 26.38 -13.94 -12.60
C VAL A 206 24.98 -13.65 -12.04
N SER A 207 23.93 -14.28 -12.57
CA SER A 207 22.56 -14.11 -12.06
C SER A 207 22.40 -14.62 -10.62
N VAL A 208 23.06 -15.72 -10.24
CA VAL A 208 23.14 -16.18 -8.84
C VAL A 208 23.85 -15.16 -7.94
N ALA A 209 24.95 -14.57 -8.40
CA ALA A 209 25.66 -13.53 -7.65
C ALA A 209 24.81 -12.26 -7.49
N ALA A 210 24.08 -11.85 -8.53
CA ALA A 210 23.13 -10.74 -8.48
C ALA A 210 22.01 -11.01 -7.46
N ALA A 211 21.43 -12.21 -7.46
CA ALA A 211 20.42 -12.61 -6.47
C ALA A 211 20.94 -12.54 -5.03
N ARG A 212 22.19 -12.93 -4.77
CA ARG A 212 22.81 -12.80 -3.43
C ARG A 212 23.00 -11.33 -3.02
N TYR A 213 23.34 -10.48 -3.98
CA TYR A 213 23.47 -9.05 -3.73
C TYR A 213 22.11 -8.42 -3.37
N ASP A 214 21.05 -8.72 -4.14
CA ASP A 214 19.70 -8.24 -3.84
C ASP A 214 19.15 -8.85 -2.53
N LEU A 215 19.54 -10.07 -2.14
CA LEU A 215 19.21 -10.63 -0.82
C LEU A 215 19.77 -9.77 0.33
N ASN A 216 20.99 -9.23 0.17
CA ASN A 216 21.56 -8.30 1.16
C ASN A 216 20.76 -6.99 1.20
N ILE A 217 20.37 -6.45 0.04
CA ILE A 217 19.51 -5.26 -0.04
C ILE A 217 18.16 -5.50 0.66
N ALA A 218 17.55 -6.68 0.48
CA ALA A 218 16.30 -7.03 1.15
C ALA A 218 16.44 -7.02 2.68
N ASN A 219 17.54 -7.55 3.21
CA ASN A 219 17.83 -7.54 4.65
C ASN A 219 18.03 -6.11 5.19
N GLU A 220 18.83 -5.29 4.50
CA GLU A 220 19.05 -3.89 4.87
C GLU A 220 17.75 -3.08 4.84
N ALA A 221 16.96 -3.25 3.78
CA ALA A 221 15.67 -2.57 3.63
C ALA A 221 14.66 -2.97 4.73
N LEU A 222 14.65 -4.23 5.17
CA LEU A 222 13.79 -4.67 6.27
C LEU A 222 14.24 -4.03 7.60
N ALA A 223 15.54 -3.94 7.85
CA ALA A 223 16.08 -3.26 9.03
C ALA A 223 15.68 -1.78 9.08
N ASP A 224 15.66 -1.12 7.91
CA ASP A 224 15.23 0.27 7.73
C ASP A 224 13.71 0.45 7.67
N ARG A 225 12.93 -0.63 7.82
CA ARG A 225 11.47 -0.65 7.75
C ARG A 225 10.90 -0.14 6.43
N ASN A 226 11.56 -0.48 5.33
CA ASN A 226 11.19 -0.09 3.98
C ASN A 226 10.69 -1.29 3.18
N LEU A 227 9.46 -1.73 3.43
CA LEU A 227 8.86 -2.86 2.70
C LEU A 227 8.85 -2.69 1.18
N PRO A 228 8.55 -1.50 0.61
CA PRO A 228 8.62 -1.31 -0.83
C PRO A 228 10.01 -1.57 -1.43
N SER A 229 11.09 -1.38 -0.66
CA SER A 229 12.45 -1.75 -1.11
C SER A 229 12.72 -3.24 -0.95
N VAL A 230 12.21 -3.87 0.12
CA VAL A 230 12.29 -5.33 0.31
C VAL A 230 11.62 -6.05 -0.86
N GLU A 231 10.40 -5.67 -1.22
CA GLU A 231 9.64 -6.29 -2.31
C GLU A 231 10.32 -6.14 -3.66
N ARG A 232 10.88 -4.95 -3.94
CA ARG A 232 11.65 -4.73 -5.17
C ARG A 232 12.89 -5.60 -5.22
N ALA A 233 13.59 -5.77 -4.10
CA ALA A 233 14.75 -6.66 -4.03
C ALA A 233 14.32 -8.13 -4.25
N ILE A 234 13.24 -8.58 -3.60
CA ILE A 234 12.70 -9.94 -3.79
C ILE A 234 12.31 -10.18 -5.25
N ALA A 235 11.62 -9.25 -5.90
CA ALA A 235 11.26 -9.39 -7.32
C ALA A 235 12.50 -9.52 -8.23
N ARG A 236 13.60 -8.84 -7.91
CA ARG A 236 14.88 -8.97 -8.65
C ARG A 236 15.57 -10.30 -8.37
N ILE A 237 15.49 -10.80 -7.14
CA ILE A 237 15.95 -12.15 -6.79
C ILE A 237 15.19 -13.18 -7.64
N GLU A 238 13.86 -13.12 -7.65
CA GLU A 238 13.02 -14.03 -8.43
C GLU A 238 13.38 -14.00 -9.92
N ALA A 239 13.49 -12.81 -10.52
CA ALA A 239 13.92 -12.67 -11.91
C ALA A 239 15.31 -13.29 -12.17
N SER A 240 16.28 -13.02 -11.29
CA SER A 240 17.64 -13.57 -11.41
C SER A 240 17.66 -15.10 -11.26
N LEU A 241 16.81 -15.66 -10.40
CA LEU A 241 16.69 -17.11 -10.23
C LEU A 241 16.03 -17.77 -11.45
N ILE A 242 15.05 -17.12 -12.08
CA ILE A 242 14.44 -17.61 -13.34
C ILE A 242 15.51 -17.67 -14.44
N GLU A 243 16.33 -16.64 -14.60
CA GLU A 243 17.41 -16.63 -15.60
C GLU A 243 18.50 -17.67 -15.30
N ALA A 244 18.84 -17.87 -14.02
CA ALA A 244 19.89 -18.79 -13.62
C ALA A 244 19.48 -20.27 -13.69
N ASN A 245 18.20 -20.59 -13.52
CA ASN A 245 17.75 -21.97 -13.33
C ASN A 245 17.89 -22.80 -14.63
N PRO A 246 18.75 -23.83 -14.66
CA PRO A 246 18.95 -24.65 -15.87
C PRO A 246 17.69 -25.40 -16.31
N ASP A 247 16.77 -25.70 -15.39
CA ASP A 247 15.51 -26.37 -15.73
C ASP A 247 14.64 -25.52 -16.68
N ASN A 248 14.83 -24.19 -16.70
CA ASN A 248 14.07 -23.30 -17.57
C ASN A 248 14.51 -23.42 -19.03
N ALA A 249 15.79 -23.68 -19.29
CA ALA A 249 16.30 -23.92 -20.65
C ALA A 249 15.76 -25.23 -21.24
N MET A 250 15.52 -26.25 -20.40
CA MET A 250 14.91 -27.51 -20.85
C MET A 250 13.43 -27.38 -21.22
N ASN A 251 12.75 -26.31 -20.78
CA ASN A 251 11.34 -26.06 -21.06
C ASN A 251 11.12 -25.20 -22.33
N GLU A 252 12.13 -24.46 -22.79
CA GLU A 252 12.04 -23.64 -24.01
C GLU A 252 11.91 -24.48 -25.28
N GLU A 253 12.45 -25.71 -25.32
CA GLU A 253 12.28 -26.63 -26.46
C GLU A 253 10.83 -27.10 -26.65
N ASN A 254 9.96 -26.95 -25.63
CA ASN A 254 8.55 -27.33 -25.70
C ASN A 254 7.60 -26.12 -25.81
N SER A 255 8.10 -24.89 -25.66
CA SER A 255 7.37 -23.67 -26.01
C SER A 255 7.62 -23.33 -27.46
N GLY A 256 7.05 -24.13 -28.37
CA GLY A 256 6.85 -23.73 -29.76
C GLY A 256 5.93 -22.51 -29.81
N LEU A 257 6.47 -21.33 -29.51
CA LEU A 257 5.80 -20.06 -29.75
C LEU A 257 5.78 -19.89 -31.27
N ILE A 258 4.71 -20.39 -31.89
CA ILE A 258 4.39 -20.07 -33.28
C ILE A 258 4.05 -18.58 -33.27
N ILE A 259 5.04 -17.73 -33.52
CA ILE A 259 4.78 -16.35 -33.93
C ILE A 259 3.96 -16.46 -35.20
N GLU A 260 2.68 -16.06 -35.14
CA GLU A 260 1.88 -15.98 -36.35
C GLU A 260 2.63 -15.08 -37.35
N LYS A 261 2.90 -15.62 -38.53
CA LYS A 261 3.64 -14.95 -39.62
C LYS A 261 3.00 -13.61 -40.05
N SER A 262 1.77 -13.34 -39.60
CA SER A 262 1.07 -12.06 -39.73
C SER A 262 1.70 -10.92 -38.92
N LEU A 263 2.46 -11.23 -37.86
CA LEU A 263 3.11 -10.23 -37.00
C LEU A 263 4.49 -9.79 -37.51
N GLU A 264 5.10 -10.53 -38.45
CA GLU A 264 6.36 -10.14 -39.10
C GLU A 264 6.20 -8.96 -40.08
N SER A 265 4.97 -8.65 -40.51
CA SER A 265 4.70 -7.60 -41.51
C SER A 265 4.33 -6.22 -40.93
N ILE A 266 4.26 -6.06 -39.62
CA ILE A 266 3.95 -4.74 -39.02
C ILE A 266 5.24 -3.90 -39.02
N ARG A 267 5.40 -3.05 -40.03
CA ARG A 267 6.41 -1.99 -40.05
C ARG A 267 5.81 -0.75 -39.38
N PHE A 268 6.29 -0.43 -38.18
CA PHE A 268 5.81 0.70 -37.38
C PHE A 268 6.11 2.10 -37.96
N ASP A 269 6.86 2.19 -39.05
CA ASP A 269 7.27 3.48 -39.64
C ASP A 269 6.28 4.03 -40.69
N ASP A 270 5.41 3.22 -41.30
CA ASP A 270 4.58 3.67 -42.44
C ASP A 270 3.13 4.04 -42.06
N ASP A 271 2.59 3.60 -40.91
CA ASP A 271 1.18 3.80 -40.52
C ASP A 271 0.91 5.02 -39.60
N LEU A 272 1.93 5.83 -39.29
CA LEU A 272 1.81 7.04 -38.44
C LEU A 272 1.92 8.37 -39.20
N VAL A 273 1.81 8.36 -40.52
CA VAL A 273 1.75 9.59 -41.31
C VAL A 273 0.32 10.12 -41.32
N VAL A 274 0.02 11.06 -40.41
CA VAL A 274 -1.16 11.91 -40.50
C VAL A 274 -0.98 12.83 -41.71
N ASN A 275 -1.65 12.54 -42.82
CA ASN A 275 -1.74 13.45 -43.96
C ASN A 275 -2.69 14.60 -43.61
N PRO A 276 -2.22 15.86 -43.55
CA PRO A 276 -3.09 17.00 -43.31
C PRO A 276 -3.63 17.46 -44.67
N SER A 277 -4.59 16.74 -45.21
CA SER A 277 -5.39 17.24 -46.33
C SER A 277 -6.77 16.64 -46.27
N ASP A 278 -7.75 17.55 -46.24
CA ASP A 278 -9.20 17.33 -46.30
C ASP A 278 -9.87 17.17 -44.93
N ASP A 279 -9.95 18.27 -44.19
CA ASP A 279 -11.15 18.54 -43.38
C ASP A 279 -11.59 20.00 -43.56
N GLU A 280 -12.89 20.14 -43.73
CA GLU A 280 -13.60 21.28 -44.27
C GLU A 280 -13.39 22.57 -43.47
N LEU A 281 -13.33 23.68 -44.20
CA LEU A 281 -13.39 25.04 -43.68
C LEU A 281 -14.65 25.23 -42.84
N ILE A 282 -14.52 25.11 -41.51
CA ILE A 282 -15.55 25.57 -40.58
C ILE A 282 -15.61 27.09 -40.68
N PRO A 283 -16.74 27.70 -41.10
CA PRO A 283 -16.82 29.15 -41.18
C PRO A 283 -16.88 29.70 -39.74
N LEU A 284 -15.83 30.45 -39.38
CA LEU A 284 -15.82 31.25 -38.16
C LEU A 284 -16.88 32.34 -38.31
N VAL A 285 -17.99 32.22 -37.58
CA VAL A 285 -18.98 33.30 -37.46
C VAL A 285 -18.43 34.31 -36.48
N ASP A 286 -18.00 35.45 -37.00
CA ASP A 286 -17.61 36.62 -36.23
C ASP A 286 -18.88 37.27 -35.63
N LEU A 287 -18.90 37.43 -34.30
CA LEU A 287 -20.02 38.00 -33.54
C LEU A 287 -19.70 39.41 -33.01
N THR A 288 -18.74 40.10 -33.60
CA THR A 288 -18.52 41.52 -33.33
C THR A 288 -18.72 42.32 -34.60
N ASP A 289 -19.96 42.78 -34.82
CA ASP A 289 -20.28 44.16 -35.23
C ASP A 289 -21.80 44.41 -35.20
N GLU A 290 -22.18 45.15 -34.15
CA GLU A 290 -23.31 46.05 -33.85
C GLU A 290 -24.55 46.16 -34.77
N GLU A 291 -25.75 45.97 -34.16
CA GLU A 291 -26.69 47.06 -33.81
C GLU A 291 -27.54 46.70 -32.58
#